data_AF-A0A2G3E369-F1
#
_entry.id   AF-A0A2G3E369-F1
#
_cell.length_a   1.000
_cell.length_b   1.000
_cell.length_c   1.000
_cell.angle_alpha   90.00
_cell.angle_beta   90.00
_cell.angle_gamma   90.00
#
_symmetry.space_group_name_H-M   'P 1'
#
loop_
_entity.id
_entity.type
_entity.pdbx_description
1 polymer ?
#
loop_
_entity_poly.entity_id
_entity_poly.type
_entity_poly.pdbx_seq_one_letter_code
_entity_poly.pdbx_strand_id
1 'polypeptide(L)'
;MLDYIAENRNVMLLFLAFALVVGFVTAVFIINQIKRELLEEVLVKLKLEDIDLKITEFDDQIVVKSRQTLNNYTDLKYLKDHDALDKVVAKSQERKQIRMILSSFLKGNVYEKVRYYSYVEEQLEYYLKRSNGYRVKLVYITPAGNNLGERVIHLTEKRINEIVAHPEYLMSKSEYNKLIKQQGKLELEATKGLYYNRINELIDFANQEKPLLIVKSKTKDVDELIQSLFDRTINSIQKVKSIESDEWKVLDNYISTIDSQVHQIIANDKKISEYYASEDFAKIKETCRLLTESQKEFNEYINEKAKAFESLFGTRVVRNETQIEDVNNYIRPYQKSITPFTAEVSSTVFGSAENNPIEYVIKYFYSNKSQYKNQIDKLRILLEELETLKEAKIIIDNYKADYNQYIQNVPTYVIENDENGFYSRLGLAVIDEAILNVEYRFTYTSNGGMAQRSFSIPMTEDNIVELIHQLENKLTKAQVAKEQRALMTTKLRNYIKQRDKFTCCQCGNSVNEEPNLLLEIDHIIPVSKGGLTIEDNLQTLCWKCNRSKGAKILLDDEL
;
A
#
# COMPACT_ATOMS: atom_id res chain seq x y z
N MET A 1 50.86 51.49 100.66
CA MET A 1 50.55 52.32 99.48
C MET A 1 51.22 51.77 98.22
N LEU A 2 52.50 51.38 98.26
CA LEU A 2 53.22 50.79 97.12
C LEU A 2 52.69 49.39 96.69
N ASP A 3 52.33 48.52 97.64
CA ASP A 3 51.78 47.18 97.30
C ASP A 3 50.38 47.25 96.67
N TYR A 4 49.53 48.19 97.11
CA TYR A 4 48.21 48.44 96.51
C TYR A 4 48.28 48.94 95.06
N ILE A 5 49.38 49.61 94.69
CA ILE A 5 49.64 50.08 93.31
C ILE A 5 50.17 48.93 92.45
N ALA A 6 51.01 48.04 93.00
CA ALA A 6 51.55 46.89 92.28
C ALA A 6 50.50 45.80 92.00
N GLU A 7 49.62 45.53 92.95
CA GLU A 7 48.53 44.55 92.81
C GLU A 7 47.48 45.01 91.78
N ASN A 8 47.11 46.29 91.80
CA ASN A 8 46.25 46.90 90.77
C ASN A 8 46.91 46.94 89.37
N ARG A 9 48.23 47.07 89.28
CA ARG A 9 48.95 47.07 87.99
C ARG A 9 48.91 45.70 87.29
N ASN A 10 49.06 44.61 88.04
CA ASN A 10 48.98 43.25 87.49
C ASN A 10 47.55 42.89 87.05
N VAL A 11 46.55 43.30 87.84
CA VAL A 11 45.13 43.16 87.47
C VAL A 11 44.83 43.99 86.21
N MET A 12 45.31 45.23 86.11
CA MET A 12 45.15 46.08 84.92
C MET A 12 45.81 45.48 83.66
N LEU A 13 47.00 44.86 83.78
CA LEU A 13 47.67 44.18 82.68
C LEU A 13 46.92 42.93 82.20
N LEU A 14 46.33 42.16 83.12
CA LEU A 14 45.46 41.02 82.81
C LEU A 14 44.18 41.46 82.09
N PHE A 15 43.55 42.55 82.55
CA PHE A 15 42.38 43.13 81.86
C PHE A 15 42.73 43.63 80.46
N LEU A 16 43.89 44.28 80.27
CA LEU A 16 44.37 44.70 78.95
C LEU A 16 44.66 43.51 78.03
N ALA A 17 45.31 42.45 78.53
CA ALA A 17 45.56 41.25 77.76
C ALA A 17 44.26 40.54 77.35
N PHE A 18 43.30 40.42 78.27
CA PHE A 18 41.97 39.88 77.98
C PHE A 18 41.21 40.73 76.96
N ALA A 19 41.21 42.05 77.09
CA ALA A 19 40.59 42.96 76.13
C ALA A 19 41.24 42.86 74.74
N LEU A 20 42.55 42.67 74.65
CA LEU A 20 43.26 42.43 73.39
C LEU A 20 42.88 41.08 72.75
N VAL A 21 42.74 40.01 73.56
CA VAL A 21 42.28 38.70 73.06
C VAL A 21 40.83 38.78 72.57
N VAL A 22 39.95 39.43 73.32
CA VAL A 22 38.55 39.65 72.91
C VAL A 22 38.49 40.53 71.66
N GLY A 23 39.29 41.60 71.60
CA GLY A 23 39.42 42.45 70.42
C GLY A 23 39.94 41.69 69.19
N PHE A 24 40.88 40.77 69.38
CA PHE A 24 41.40 39.92 68.32
C PHE A 24 40.35 38.90 67.83
N VAL A 25 39.67 38.21 68.75
CA VAL A 25 38.61 37.24 68.41
C VAL A 25 37.45 37.92 67.69
N THR A 26 37.02 39.09 68.16
CA THR A 26 35.97 39.89 67.51
C THR A 26 36.41 40.37 66.13
N ALA A 27 37.66 40.81 65.97
CA ALA A 27 38.20 41.18 64.66
C ALA A 27 38.25 39.98 63.68
N VAL A 28 38.66 38.80 64.14
CA VAL A 28 38.66 37.56 63.32
C VAL A 28 37.23 37.19 62.91
N PHE A 29 36.27 37.29 63.84
CA PHE A 29 34.86 37.04 63.55
C PHE A 29 34.33 38.00 62.47
N ILE A 30 34.57 39.30 62.62
CA ILE A 30 34.16 40.32 61.64
C ILE A 30 34.80 40.06 60.28
N ILE A 31 36.09 39.73 60.23
CA ILE A 31 36.79 39.41 58.96
C ILE A 31 36.17 38.18 58.28
N ASN A 32 35.83 37.14 59.04
CA ASN A 32 35.19 35.94 58.49
C ASN A 32 33.75 36.22 58.01
N GLN A 33 33.03 37.11 58.68
CA GLN A 33 31.70 37.55 58.24
C GLN A 33 31.79 38.31 56.90
N ILE A 34 32.69 39.30 56.78
CA ILE A 34 32.90 40.05 55.53
C ILE A 34 33.27 39.11 54.36
N LYS A 35 34.11 38.11 54.63
CA LYS A 35 34.48 37.07 53.64
C LYS A 35 33.27 36.28 53.14
N ARG A 36 32.36 35.89 54.04
CA ARG A 36 31.14 35.15 53.69
C ARG A 36 30.14 36.01 52.92
N GLU A 37 29.93 37.24 53.36
CA GLU A 37 29.05 38.21 52.65
C GLU A 37 29.55 38.47 51.23
N LEU A 38 30.88 38.62 51.03
CA LEU A 38 31.47 38.78 49.70
C LEU A 38 31.28 37.53 48.82
N LEU A 39 31.41 36.32 49.40
CA LEU A 39 31.15 35.07 48.67
C LEU A 39 29.68 34.97 48.25
N GLU A 40 28.75 35.28 49.16
CA GLU A 40 27.31 35.29 48.88
C GLU A 40 26.97 36.30 47.77
N GLU A 41 27.51 37.52 47.81
CA GLU A 41 27.31 38.52 46.75
C GLU A 41 27.75 37.99 45.38
N VAL A 42 28.93 37.37 45.32
CA VAL A 42 29.45 36.77 44.08
C VAL A 42 28.57 35.61 43.60
N LEU A 43 28.12 34.73 44.51
CA LEU A 43 27.24 33.62 44.17
C LEU A 43 25.88 34.09 43.65
N VAL A 44 25.27 35.11 44.26
CA VAL A 44 24.02 35.74 43.77
C VAL A 44 24.21 36.30 42.36
N LYS A 45 25.34 36.99 42.11
CA LYS A 45 25.63 37.54 40.78
C LYS A 45 25.83 36.46 39.73
N LEU A 46 26.35 35.30 40.12
CA LEU A 46 26.49 34.13 39.26
C LEU A 46 25.20 33.29 39.15
N LYS A 47 24.13 33.63 39.90
CA LYS A 47 22.89 32.85 40.04
C LYS A 47 23.14 31.44 40.58
N LEU A 48 24.00 31.35 41.59
CA LEU A 48 24.45 30.13 42.24
C LEU A 48 24.24 30.20 43.77
N GLU A 49 23.16 30.82 44.22
CA GLU A 49 22.82 30.98 45.64
C GLU A 49 22.74 29.63 46.36
N ASP A 50 22.18 28.61 45.70
CA ASP A 50 22.04 27.25 46.24
C ASP A 50 23.23 26.33 45.93
N ILE A 51 24.43 26.87 45.69
CA ILE A 51 25.57 26.07 45.23
C ILE A 51 25.94 24.93 46.20
N ASP A 52 25.80 25.16 47.51
CA ASP A 52 26.08 24.16 48.55
C ASP A 52 25.13 22.96 48.51
N LEU A 53 23.88 23.17 48.08
CA LEU A 53 22.91 22.09 47.88
C LEU A 53 23.20 21.30 46.59
N LYS A 54 23.78 21.96 45.58
CA LYS A 54 24.08 21.36 44.27
C LYS A 54 25.43 20.64 44.25
N ILE A 55 26.42 21.16 44.98
CA ILE A 55 27.80 20.68 45.07
C ILE A 55 28.08 20.20 46.51
N THR A 56 27.57 19.01 46.82
CA THR A 56 27.84 18.36 48.10
C THR A 56 29.26 17.78 48.15
N GLU A 57 29.73 17.45 49.36
CA GLU A 57 31.03 16.79 49.51
C GLU A 57 31.03 15.39 48.89
N PHE A 58 29.94 14.64 49.10
CA PHE A 58 29.68 13.33 48.53
C PHE A 58 28.22 13.28 48.04
N ASP A 59 28.00 12.57 46.93
CA ASP A 59 26.68 12.41 46.32
C ASP A 59 25.97 11.14 46.79
N ASP A 60 26.74 10.18 47.25
CA ASP A 60 26.25 8.92 47.79
C ASP A 60 27.23 8.33 48.81
N GLN A 61 26.74 7.44 49.65
CA GLN A 61 27.54 6.72 50.63
C GLN A 61 27.17 5.24 50.67
N ILE A 62 28.16 4.38 50.43
CA ILE A 62 28.00 2.92 50.46
C ILE A 62 28.79 2.32 51.62
N VAL A 63 28.15 1.43 52.38
CA VAL A 63 28.79 0.66 53.44
C VAL A 63 29.20 -0.72 52.91
N VAL A 64 30.47 -1.06 53.03
CA VAL A 64 31.02 -2.37 52.63
C VAL A 64 31.38 -3.20 53.86
N LYS A 65 31.33 -4.53 53.73
CA LYS A 65 31.47 -5.49 54.85
C LYS A 65 32.91 -5.99 55.09
N SER A 66 33.87 -5.62 54.24
CA SER A 66 35.26 -6.03 54.42
C SER A 66 36.24 -4.99 53.85
N ARG A 67 37.46 -4.97 54.39
CA ARG A 67 38.56 -4.14 53.87
C ARG A 67 38.93 -4.50 52.43
N GLN A 68 38.87 -5.79 52.09
CA GLN A 68 39.13 -6.26 50.73
C GLN A 68 38.09 -5.73 49.74
N THR A 69 36.80 -5.76 50.12
CA THR A 69 35.73 -5.17 49.33
C THR A 69 35.94 -3.67 49.17
N LEU A 70 36.26 -2.94 50.25
CA LEU A 70 36.57 -1.51 50.19
C LEU A 70 37.62 -1.19 49.12
N ASN A 71 38.69 -1.99 49.04
CA ASN A 71 39.79 -1.80 48.10
C ASN A 71 39.44 -2.22 46.66
N ASN A 72 38.52 -3.16 46.46
CA ASN A 72 38.19 -3.69 45.13
C ASN A 72 36.89 -3.12 44.54
N TYR A 73 36.15 -2.29 45.30
CA TYR A 73 34.85 -1.76 44.87
C TYR A 73 35.01 -0.66 43.80
N THR A 74 34.74 -0.97 42.53
CA THR A 74 34.94 -0.03 41.42
C THR A 74 33.74 0.89 41.18
N ASP A 75 33.94 1.91 40.34
CA ASP A 75 32.90 2.77 39.80
C ASP A 75 31.83 1.96 39.04
N LEU A 76 32.24 1.04 38.16
CA LEU A 76 31.34 0.14 37.44
C LEU A 76 30.55 -0.76 38.39
N LYS A 77 31.16 -1.22 39.50
CA LYS A 77 30.47 -2.02 40.50
C LYS A 77 29.40 -1.21 41.23
N TYR A 78 29.69 0.04 41.59
CA TYR A 78 28.69 0.95 42.16
C TYR A 78 27.49 1.12 41.22
N LEU A 79 27.75 1.45 39.95
CA LEU A 79 26.71 1.68 38.95
C LEU A 79 25.83 0.45 38.72
N LYS A 80 26.42 -0.75 38.67
CA LYS A 80 25.70 -2.04 38.53
C LYS A 80 24.88 -2.39 39.76
N ASP A 81 25.48 -2.32 40.95
CA ASP A 81 24.83 -2.78 42.18
C ASP A 81 23.62 -1.88 42.57
N HIS A 82 23.56 -0.64 42.08
CA HIS A 82 22.56 0.37 42.48
C HIS A 82 21.72 0.95 41.34
N ASP A 83 21.88 0.45 40.10
CA ASP A 83 21.21 0.98 38.90
C ASP A 83 21.31 2.52 38.79
N ALA A 84 22.51 3.04 39.06
CA ALA A 84 22.71 4.46 39.37
C ALA A 84 23.14 5.31 38.16
N LEU A 85 23.25 4.74 36.95
CA LEU A 85 23.79 5.44 35.78
C LEU A 85 22.99 6.70 35.46
N ASP A 86 21.66 6.61 35.37
CA ASP A 86 20.80 7.74 35.01
C ASP A 86 20.91 8.89 36.02
N LYS A 87 20.91 8.55 37.33
CA LYS A 87 21.12 9.52 38.42
C LYS A 87 22.49 10.21 38.31
N VAL A 88 23.55 9.45 38.05
CA VAL A 88 24.91 9.96 37.90
C VAL A 88 25.04 10.87 36.68
N VAL A 89 24.47 10.47 35.54
CA VAL A 89 24.46 11.26 34.30
C VAL A 89 23.70 12.57 34.50
N ALA A 90 22.49 12.52 35.06
CA ALA A 90 21.69 13.70 35.33
C ALA A 90 22.42 14.69 36.25
N LYS A 91 23.05 14.22 37.33
CA LYS A 91 23.82 15.06 38.26
C LYS A 91 25.07 15.66 37.60
N SER A 92 25.77 14.89 36.77
CA SER A 92 26.93 15.36 36.02
C SER A 92 26.55 16.44 35.00
N GLN A 93 25.42 16.28 34.31
CA GLN A 93 24.89 17.28 33.37
C GLN A 93 24.47 18.58 34.08
N GLU A 94 23.79 18.48 35.22
CA GLU A 94 23.44 19.63 36.07
C GLU A 94 24.71 20.44 36.45
N ARG A 95 25.75 19.75 36.92
CA ARG A 95 27.00 20.37 37.38
C ARG A 95 27.87 20.91 36.25
N LYS A 96 27.73 20.40 35.03
CA LYS A 96 28.46 20.90 33.85
C LYS A 96 28.21 22.39 33.63
N GLN A 97 26.97 22.84 33.79
CA GLN A 97 26.60 24.25 33.64
C GLN A 97 27.29 25.12 34.71
N ILE A 98 27.23 24.69 35.98
CA ILE A 98 27.89 25.37 37.11
C ILE A 98 29.39 25.51 36.85
N ARG A 99 30.04 24.42 36.42
CA ARG A 99 31.48 24.41 36.13
C ARG A 99 31.85 25.37 35.00
N MET A 100 31.02 25.52 33.97
CA MET A 100 31.24 26.50 32.90
C MET A 100 31.16 27.92 33.43
N ILE A 101 30.16 28.23 34.26
CA ILE A 101 29.99 29.55 34.89
C ILE A 101 31.21 29.88 35.77
N LEU A 102 31.59 28.98 36.67
CA LEU A 102 32.73 29.15 37.57
C LEU A 102 34.05 29.30 36.80
N SER A 103 34.29 28.43 35.81
CA SER A 103 35.51 28.50 35.00
C SER A 103 35.59 29.77 34.17
N SER A 104 34.46 30.28 33.68
CA SER A 104 34.40 31.55 32.96
C SER A 104 34.70 32.73 33.89
N PHE A 105 34.12 32.75 35.08
CA PHE A 105 34.31 33.82 36.07
C PHE A 105 35.74 33.87 36.63
N LEU A 106 36.35 32.71 36.90
CA LEU A 106 37.71 32.60 37.44
C LEU A 106 38.82 32.96 36.43
N LYS A 107 38.51 33.06 35.12
CA LYS A 107 39.47 33.52 34.10
C LYS A 107 39.71 35.03 34.12
N GLY A 108 38.82 35.79 34.74
CA GLY A 108 38.86 37.25 34.75
C GLY A 108 37.57 37.86 35.27
N ASN A 109 37.60 38.62 36.36
CA ASN A 109 36.40 39.30 36.88
C ASN A 109 36.66 40.61 37.62
N VAL A 110 35.57 41.36 37.84
CA VAL A 110 35.60 42.70 38.46
C VAL A 110 35.97 42.70 39.94
N TYR A 111 35.98 41.54 40.61
CA TYR A 111 36.24 41.42 42.05
C TYR A 111 37.71 41.16 42.38
N GLU A 112 38.58 40.92 41.39
CA GLU A 112 40.00 40.60 41.61
C GLU A 112 40.76 41.61 42.48
N LYS A 113 40.34 42.89 42.46
CA LYS A 113 40.94 43.97 43.26
C LYS A 113 40.23 44.22 44.59
N VAL A 114 39.14 43.51 44.88
CA VAL A 114 38.35 43.66 46.11
C VAL A 114 39.08 42.97 47.27
N ARG A 115 39.08 43.63 48.43
CA ARG A 115 39.70 43.09 49.65
C ARG A 115 39.08 41.73 50.00
N TYR A 116 39.93 40.75 50.31
CA TYR A 116 39.55 39.36 50.62
C TYR A 116 39.03 38.51 49.46
N TYR A 117 39.10 38.97 48.20
CA TYR A 117 38.70 38.19 47.03
C TYR A 117 39.42 36.83 46.93
N SER A 118 40.68 36.73 47.37
CA SER A 118 41.42 35.46 47.38
C SER A 118 40.72 34.33 48.15
N TYR A 119 39.93 34.67 49.17
CA TYR A 119 39.09 33.69 49.88
C TYR A 119 37.94 33.21 49.00
N VAL A 120 37.28 34.12 48.28
CA VAL A 120 36.19 33.79 47.36
C VAL A 120 36.72 32.93 46.22
N GLU A 121 37.85 33.32 45.63
CA GLU A 121 38.53 32.54 44.59
C GLU A 121 38.81 31.10 45.04
N GLU A 122 39.37 30.91 46.24
CA GLU A 122 39.61 29.60 46.83
C GLU A 122 38.32 28.77 47.01
N GLN A 123 37.21 29.41 47.43
CA GLN A 123 35.91 28.72 47.55
C GLN A 123 35.31 28.38 46.17
N LEU A 124 35.40 29.27 45.18
CA LEU A 124 34.91 29.00 43.83
C LEU A 124 35.73 27.89 43.15
N GLU A 125 37.04 27.85 43.34
CA GLU A 125 37.90 26.74 42.90
C GLU A 125 37.54 25.42 43.60
N TYR A 126 37.21 25.49 44.90
CA TYR A 126 36.72 24.34 45.66
C TYR A 126 35.43 23.75 45.05
N TYR A 127 34.46 24.60 44.69
CA TYR A 127 33.23 24.17 44.00
C TYR A 127 33.51 23.68 42.58
N LEU A 128 34.38 24.36 41.84
CA LEU A 128 34.77 24.01 40.47
C LEU A 128 35.33 22.58 40.43
N LYS A 129 36.24 22.23 41.34
CA LYS A 129 36.84 20.90 41.42
C LYS A 129 35.79 19.81 41.70
N ARG A 130 34.82 20.08 42.57
CA ARG A 130 33.76 19.13 42.97
C ARG A 130 32.63 19.02 41.96
N SER A 131 32.41 20.05 41.15
CA SER A 131 31.44 20.01 40.05
C SER A 131 31.82 19.03 38.93
N ASN A 132 33.05 18.51 38.91
CA ASN A 132 33.51 17.58 37.90
C ASN A 132 33.02 16.15 38.14
N GLY A 133 31.73 15.90 37.87
CA GLY A 133 31.11 14.59 37.91
C GLY A 133 30.45 14.23 39.24
N TYR A 134 30.64 12.99 39.69
CA TYR A 134 29.91 12.38 40.80
C TYR A 134 30.85 11.65 41.77
N ARG A 135 30.59 11.75 43.09
CA ARG A 135 31.49 11.23 44.13
C ARG A 135 30.73 10.31 45.09
N VAL A 136 31.22 9.09 45.24
CA VAL A 136 30.66 8.09 46.16
C VAL A 136 31.63 7.84 47.29
N LYS A 137 31.18 8.01 48.53
CA LYS A 137 31.93 7.65 49.73
C LYS A 137 31.72 6.18 50.05
N LEU A 138 32.79 5.41 50.11
CA LEU A 138 32.78 4.04 50.61
C LEU A 138 33.26 4.01 52.05
N VAL A 139 32.52 3.34 52.93
CA VAL A 139 32.88 3.19 54.35
C VAL A 139 32.90 1.71 54.71
N TYR A 140 33.99 1.24 55.32
CA TYR A 140 34.09 -0.11 55.87
C TYR A 140 33.82 -0.08 57.38
N ILE A 141 32.75 -0.74 57.79
CA ILE A 141 32.34 -0.88 59.19
C ILE A 141 32.38 -2.36 59.57
N THR A 142 32.89 -2.68 60.77
CA THR A 142 32.84 -4.07 61.29
C THR A 142 31.41 -4.48 61.64
N PRO A 143 31.12 -5.79 61.79
CA PRO A 143 29.87 -6.24 62.39
C PRO A 143 29.58 -5.65 63.78
N ALA A 144 30.63 -5.21 64.50
CA ALA A 144 30.55 -4.55 65.81
C ALA A 144 30.38 -3.01 65.73
N GLY A 145 30.25 -2.43 64.53
CA GLY A 145 29.98 -1.00 64.34
C GLY A 145 31.20 -0.07 64.27
N ASN A 146 32.42 -0.60 64.30
CA ASN A 146 33.63 0.23 64.26
C ASN A 146 34.00 0.61 62.81
N ASN A 147 34.16 1.91 62.53
CA ASN A 147 34.68 2.39 61.26
C ASN A 147 36.19 2.10 61.15
N LEU A 148 36.56 1.22 60.22
CA LEU A 148 37.95 0.79 60.00
C LEU A 148 38.54 1.32 58.68
N GLY A 149 37.80 2.18 57.98
CA GLY A 149 38.36 3.05 56.94
C GLY A 149 37.40 3.41 55.82
N GLU A 150 37.84 4.39 55.04
CA GLU A 150 37.05 5.04 54.00
C GLU A 150 37.83 5.17 52.69
N ARG A 151 37.08 5.24 51.58
CA ARG A 151 37.62 5.53 50.24
C ARG A 151 36.58 6.28 49.42
N VAL A 152 37.01 7.15 48.51
CA VAL A 152 36.11 7.87 47.61
C VAL A 152 36.28 7.34 46.19
N ILE A 153 35.16 7.00 45.54
CA ILE A 153 35.12 6.80 44.08
C ILE A 153 34.75 8.13 43.44
N HIS A 154 35.55 8.57 42.47
CA HIS A 154 35.28 9.78 41.70
C HIS A 154 34.98 9.43 40.25
N LEU A 155 33.70 9.49 39.89
CA LEU A 155 33.19 9.39 38.53
C LEU A 155 33.29 10.77 37.88
N THR A 156 34.43 11.09 37.26
CA THR A 156 34.58 12.35 36.51
C THR A 156 33.62 12.42 35.32
N GLU A 157 33.28 13.61 34.83
CA GLU A 157 32.41 13.75 33.64
C GLU A 157 32.97 12.97 32.44
N LYS A 158 34.29 13.00 32.23
CA LYS A 158 34.94 12.23 31.16
C LYS A 158 34.66 10.73 31.29
N ARG A 159 34.81 10.17 32.51
CA ARG A 159 34.55 8.76 32.77
C ARG A 159 33.06 8.41 32.63
N ILE A 160 32.16 9.30 33.04
CA ILE A 160 30.72 9.13 32.87
C ILE A 160 30.37 9.06 31.38
N ASN A 161 30.87 10.01 30.58
CA ASN A 161 30.61 10.03 29.13
C ASN A 161 31.18 8.78 28.42
N GLU A 162 32.34 8.30 28.85
CA GLU A 162 32.93 7.04 28.37
C GLU A 162 32.01 5.85 28.67
N ILE A 163 31.50 5.73 29.90
CA ILE A 163 30.60 4.63 30.29
C ILE A 163 29.28 4.69 29.52
N VAL A 164 28.73 5.88 29.29
CA VAL A 164 27.51 6.06 28.47
C VAL A 164 27.75 5.65 27.02
N ALA A 165 28.93 5.95 26.46
CA ALA A 165 29.31 5.55 25.11
C ALA A 165 29.62 4.04 24.98
N HIS A 166 29.90 3.37 26.10
CA HIS A 166 30.26 1.95 26.17
C HIS A 166 29.32 1.16 27.12
N PRO A 167 28.05 0.91 26.73
CA PRO A 167 27.10 0.16 27.53
C PRO A 167 27.60 -1.23 27.95
N GLU A 168 28.47 -1.85 27.17
CA GLU A 168 29.11 -3.15 27.45
C GLU A 168 29.85 -3.18 28.79
N TYR A 169 30.25 -2.04 29.36
CA TYR A 169 30.89 -1.97 30.67
C TYR A 169 29.92 -2.33 31.81
N LEU A 170 28.64 -2.07 31.62
CA LEU A 170 27.61 -2.22 32.64
C LEU A 170 26.83 -3.54 32.57
N MET A 171 27.16 -4.40 31.63
CA MET A 171 26.45 -5.66 31.43
C MET A 171 27.39 -6.81 31.11
N SER A 172 26.89 -8.04 31.17
CA SER A 172 27.62 -9.21 30.72
C SER A 172 27.67 -9.27 29.19
N LYS A 173 28.60 -10.07 28.64
CA LYS A 173 28.69 -10.30 27.20
C LYS A 173 27.38 -10.84 26.60
N SER A 174 26.61 -11.64 27.35
CA SER A 174 25.32 -12.17 26.85
C SER A 174 24.24 -11.10 26.82
N GLU A 175 24.17 -10.24 27.84
CA GLU A 175 23.24 -9.10 27.90
C GLU A 175 23.54 -8.07 26.82
N TYR A 176 24.81 -7.75 26.59
CA TYR A 176 25.23 -6.84 25.52
C TYR A 176 24.84 -7.38 24.15
N ASN A 177 25.15 -8.65 23.85
CA ASN A 177 24.76 -9.28 22.59
C ASN A 177 23.24 -9.31 22.42
N LYS A 178 22.47 -9.49 23.50
CA LYS A 178 21.00 -9.44 23.47
C LYS A 178 20.50 -8.03 23.16
N LEU A 179 21.10 -6.99 23.74
CA LEU A 179 20.78 -5.59 23.50
C LEU A 179 21.04 -5.21 22.04
N ILE A 180 22.21 -5.53 21.51
CA ILE A 180 22.55 -5.27 20.09
C ILE A 180 21.57 -5.99 19.16
N LYS A 181 21.22 -7.25 19.46
CA LYS A 181 20.23 -8.00 18.68
C LYS A 181 18.83 -7.36 18.75
N GLN A 182 18.43 -6.81 19.89
CA GLN A 182 17.15 -6.11 20.05
C GLN A 182 17.14 -4.79 19.28
N GLN A 183 18.22 -3.99 19.36
CA GLN A 183 18.38 -2.76 18.60
C GLN A 183 18.32 -3.03 17.10
N GLY A 184 19.11 -3.99 16.61
CA GLY A 184 19.08 -4.38 15.19
C GLY A 184 17.70 -4.88 14.74
N LYS A 185 16.93 -5.53 15.62
CA LYS A 185 15.53 -5.90 15.31
C LYS A 185 14.63 -4.67 15.19
N LEU A 186 14.74 -3.70 16.10
CA LEU A 186 13.95 -2.46 16.08
C LEU A 186 14.27 -1.63 14.83
N GLU A 187 15.54 -1.48 14.50
CA GLU A 187 15.99 -0.79 13.29
C GLU A 187 15.53 -1.50 12.02
N LEU A 188 15.58 -2.84 11.99
CA LEU A 188 15.05 -3.62 10.87
C LEU A 188 13.55 -3.39 10.67
N GLU A 189 12.77 -3.39 11.75
CA GLU A 189 11.32 -3.12 11.68
C GLU A 189 11.03 -1.65 11.29
N ALA A 190 11.83 -0.69 11.75
CA ALA A 190 11.73 0.70 11.30
C ALA A 190 12.01 0.83 9.79
N THR A 191 13.05 0.17 9.29
CA THR A 191 13.36 0.12 7.84
C THR A 191 12.20 -0.49 7.05
N LYS A 192 11.63 -1.63 7.49
CA LYS A 192 10.43 -2.21 6.86
C LYS A 192 9.28 -1.20 6.80
N GLY A 193 9.06 -0.46 7.89
CA GLY A 193 8.06 0.62 7.97
C GLY A 193 8.23 1.69 6.90
N LEU A 194 9.46 2.12 6.61
CA LEU A 194 9.74 3.11 5.56
C LEU A 194 9.32 2.60 4.17
N TYR A 195 9.58 1.33 3.86
CA TYR A 195 9.16 0.72 2.59
C TYR A 195 7.64 0.61 2.47
N TYR A 196 6.95 0.21 3.53
CA TYR A 196 5.48 0.18 3.53
C TYR A 196 4.87 1.57 3.34
N ASN A 197 5.42 2.59 4.00
CA ASN A 197 4.97 3.97 3.82
C ASN A 197 5.10 4.42 2.36
N ARG A 198 6.25 4.16 1.74
CA ARG A 198 6.47 4.51 0.34
C ARG A 198 5.50 3.79 -0.61
N ILE A 199 5.21 2.52 -0.35
CA ILE A 199 4.21 1.75 -1.12
C ILE A 199 2.81 2.39 -0.94
N ASN A 200 2.45 2.78 0.27
CA ASN A 200 1.16 3.43 0.55
C ASN A 200 1.03 4.79 -0.12
N GLU A 201 2.08 5.60 -0.14
CA GLU A 201 2.09 6.90 -0.83
C GLU A 201 1.78 6.72 -2.32
N LEU A 202 2.39 5.72 -2.96
CA LEU A 202 2.11 5.39 -4.37
C LEU A 202 0.67 4.87 -4.57
N ILE A 203 0.15 4.05 -3.65
CA ILE A 203 -1.24 3.57 -3.69
C ILE A 203 -2.24 4.74 -3.56
N ASP A 204 -2.00 5.65 -2.62
CA ASP A 204 -2.84 6.82 -2.41
C ASP A 204 -2.84 7.70 -3.65
N PHE A 205 -1.66 7.95 -4.22
CA PHE A 205 -1.50 8.70 -5.46
C PHE A 205 -2.26 8.05 -6.63
N ALA A 206 -2.10 6.74 -6.83
CA ALA A 206 -2.79 6.00 -7.89
C ALA A 206 -4.31 6.02 -7.69
N ASN A 207 -4.82 5.85 -6.46
CA ASN A 207 -6.25 5.91 -6.15
C ASN A 207 -6.83 7.31 -6.43
N GLN A 208 -6.07 8.38 -6.19
CA GLN A 208 -6.50 9.76 -6.42
C GLN A 208 -6.53 10.12 -7.92
N GLU A 209 -5.47 9.80 -8.66
CA GLU A 209 -5.28 10.27 -10.03
C GLU A 209 -5.96 9.35 -11.07
N LYS A 210 -6.04 8.04 -10.81
CA LYS A 210 -6.61 7.08 -11.76
C LYS A 210 -8.04 7.40 -12.20
N PRO A 211 -8.98 7.82 -11.32
CA PRO A 211 -10.34 8.20 -11.75
C PRO A 211 -10.35 9.38 -12.73
N LEU A 212 -9.34 10.25 -12.67
CA LEU A 212 -9.21 11.47 -13.46
C LEU A 212 -8.65 11.22 -14.88
N LEU A 213 -8.07 10.03 -15.14
CA LEU A 213 -7.52 9.69 -16.44
C LEU A 213 -8.58 9.81 -17.55
N ILE A 214 -8.21 10.52 -18.62
CA ILE A 214 -9.08 10.67 -19.79
C ILE A 214 -9.01 9.46 -20.71
N VAL A 215 -7.85 8.80 -20.80
CA VAL A 215 -7.63 7.57 -21.56
C VAL A 215 -8.00 6.37 -20.69
N LYS A 216 -9.24 5.89 -20.82
CA LYS A 216 -9.77 4.86 -19.90
C LYS A 216 -9.01 3.53 -19.93
N SER A 217 -8.39 3.16 -21.05
CA SER A 217 -7.55 1.96 -21.14
C SER A 217 -6.34 2.01 -20.19
N LYS A 218 -5.75 3.18 -19.95
CA LYS A 218 -4.61 3.37 -19.03
C LYS A 218 -4.93 3.08 -17.57
N THR A 219 -6.21 3.10 -17.19
CA THR A 219 -6.69 2.62 -15.89
C THR A 219 -6.20 1.19 -15.62
N LYS A 220 -6.28 0.31 -16.62
CA LYS A 220 -5.88 -1.09 -16.52
C LYS A 220 -4.36 -1.22 -16.34
N ASP A 221 -3.59 -0.44 -17.08
CA ASP A 221 -2.12 -0.40 -16.96
C ASP A 221 -1.70 -0.03 -15.52
N VAL A 222 -2.31 1.00 -14.94
CA VAL A 222 -2.06 1.39 -13.54
C VAL A 222 -2.47 0.28 -12.57
N ASP A 223 -3.62 -0.35 -12.79
CA ASP A 223 -4.08 -1.48 -11.96
C ASP A 223 -3.10 -2.66 -11.98
N GLU A 224 -2.55 -3.01 -13.15
CA GLU A 224 -1.58 -4.10 -13.30
C GLU A 224 -0.24 -3.77 -12.63
N LEU A 225 0.21 -2.52 -12.75
CA LEU A 225 1.44 -2.05 -12.10
C LEU A 225 1.33 -2.09 -10.57
N ILE A 226 0.22 -1.59 -10.01
CA ILE A 226 -0.01 -1.62 -8.57
C ILE A 226 -0.18 -3.06 -8.05
N GLN A 227 -0.88 -3.94 -8.79
CA GLN A 227 -0.97 -5.35 -8.41
C GLN A 227 0.42 -6.02 -8.38
N SER A 228 1.22 -5.79 -9.42
CA SER A 228 2.60 -6.32 -9.51
C SER A 228 3.52 -5.74 -8.43
N LEU A 229 3.28 -4.51 -7.98
CA LEU A 229 3.96 -3.94 -6.81
C LEU A 229 3.67 -4.79 -5.57
N PHE A 230 2.39 -5.04 -5.28
CA PHE A 230 1.98 -5.81 -4.10
C PHE A 230 2.59 -7.21 -4.09
N ASP A 231 2.43 -7.95 -5.18
CA ASP A 231 2.83 -9.36 -5.28
C ASP A 231 4.32 -9.56 -4.99
N ARG A 232 5.16 -8.62 -5.43
CA ARG A 232 6.62 -8.75 -5.33
C ARG A 232 7.23 -8.08 -4.11
N THR A 233 6.58 -7.08 -3.51
CA THR A 233 7.20 -6.26 -2.46
C THR A 233 6.81 -6.69 -1.06
N ILE A 234 5.53 -6.92 -0.76
CA ILE A 234 5.06 -7.09 0.62
C ILE A 234 5.71 -8.30 1.29
N ASN A 235 5.54 -9.47 0.67
CA ASN A 235 6.11 -10.72 1.18
C ASN A 235 7.64 -10.70 1.19
N SER A 236 8.25 -9.97 0.26
CA SER A 236 9.70 -9.85 0.16
C SER A 236 10.25 -8.99 1.30
N ILE A 237 9.63 -7.84 1.60
CA ILE A 237 9.98 -6.97 2.74
C ILE A 237 9.89 -7.74 4.06
N GLN A 238 8.84 -8.53 4.25
CA GLN A 238 8.68 -9.36 5.46
C GLN A 238 9.79 -10.40 5.63
N LYS A 239 10.29 -10.97 4.53
CA LYS A 239 11.32 -12.02 4.52
C LYS A 239 12.73 -11.49 4.81
N VAL A 240 12.98 -10.19 4.70
CA VAL A 240 14.30 -9.63 4.96
C VAL A 240 14.64 -9.74 6.46
N LYS A 241 15.82 -10.31 6.76
CA LYS A 241 16.27 -10.62 8.12
C LYS A 241 17.38 -9.72 8.66
N SER A 242 17.98 -8.90 7.79
CA SER A 242 19.11 -8.03 8.12
C SER A 242 18.95 -6.66 7.47
N ILE A 243 19.53 -5.62 8.09
CA ILE A 243 19.53 -4.26 7.56
C ILE A 243 20.54 -4.11 6.42
N GLU A 244 21.63 -4.88 6.46
CA GLU A 244 22.70 -4.87 5.45
C GLU A 244 22.38 -5.75 4.23
N SER A 245 21.13 -6.23 4.10
CA SER A 245 20.69 -7.09 3.00
C SER A 245 20.74 -6.37 1.65
N ASP A 246 21.35 -6.98 0.64
CA ASP A 246 21.28 -6.49 -0.74
C ASP A 246 19.85 -6.53 -1.31
N GLU A 247 18.98 -7.35 -0.72
CA GLU A 247 17.55 -7.43 -1.03
C GLU A 247 16.86 -6.06 -0.91
N TRP A 248 17.32 -5.18 -0.01
CA TRP A 248 16.78 -3.82 0.11
C TRP A 248 16.97 -3.00 -1.15
N LYS A 249 18.14 -3.13 -1.80
CA LYS A 249 18.44 -2.43 -3.05
C LYS A 249 17.61 -2.96 -4.21
N VAL A 250 17.36 -4.27 -4.24
CA VAL A 250 16.48 -4.89 -5.25
C VAL A 250 15.05 -4.39 -5.08
N LEU A 251 14.54 -4.35 -3.85
CA LEU A 251 13.21 -3.82 -3.53
C LEU A 251 13.10 -2.34 -3.88
N ASP A 252 14.12 -1.55 -3.54
CA ASP A 252 14.16 -0.12 -3.79
C ASP A 252 14.12 0.20 -5.30
N ASN A 253 14.93 -0.48 -6.10
CA ASN A 253 14.92 -0.35 -7.55
C ASN A 253 13.57 -0.73 -8.16
N TYR A 254 12.96 -1.83 -7.67
CA TYR A 254 11.69 -2.29 -8.16
C TYR A 254 10.55 -1.31 -7.85
N ILE A 255 10.46 -0.83 -6.61
CA ILE A 255 9.46 0.16 -6.19
C ILE A 255 9.65 1.45 -6.99
N SER A 256 10.89 1.94 -7.14
CA SER A 256 11.21 3.13 -7.93
C SER A 256 10.80 2.99 -9.40
N THR A 257 10.95 1.78 -9.98
CA THR A 257 10.58 1.52 -11.37
C THR A 257 9.06 1.61 -11.54
N ILE A 258 8.29 0.95 -10.67
CA ILE A 258 6.83 0.98 -10.72
C ILE A 258 6.31 2.41 -10.47
N ASP A 259 6.86 3.09 -9.46
CA ASP A 259 6.55 4.48 -9.14
C ASP A 259 6.73 5.40 -10.35
N SER A 260 7.89 5.31 -11.02
CA SER A 260 8.17 6.09 -12.23
C SER A 260 7.21 5.76 -13.38
N GLN A 261 6.85 4.49 -13.57
CA GLN A 261 5.93 4.07 -14.63
C GLN A 261 4.52 4.61 -14.40
N VAL A 262 4.01 4.54 -13.16
CA VAL A 262 2.69 5.08 -12.80
C VAL A 262 2.65 6.60 -13.01
N HIS A 263 3.66 7.32 -12.51
CA HIS A 263 3.77 8.77 -12.72
C HIS A 263 3.87 9.13 -14.20
N GLN A 264 4.59 8.35 -15.00
CA GLN A 264 4.72 8.58 -16.44
C GLN A 264 3.38 8.38 -17.16
N ILE A 265 2.60 7.35 -16.82
CA ILE A 265 1.26 7.14 -17.39
C ILE A 265 0.37 8.36 -17.12
N ILE A 266 0.32 8.82 -15.86
CA ILE A 266 -0.51 9.97 -15.46
C ILE A 266 -0.02 11.26 -16.14
N ALA A 267 1.29 11.49 -16.20
CA ALA A 267 1.86 12.66 -16.85
C ALA A 267 1.58 12.68 -18.37
N ASN A 268 1.63 11.52 -19.02
CA ASN A 268 1.31 11.40 -20.45
C ASN A 268 -0.18 11.65 -20.72
N ASP A 269 -1.08 11.09 -19.90
CA ASP A 269 -2.53 11.36 -19.99
C ASP A 269 -2.85 12.84 -19.83
N LYS A 270 -2.17 13.52 -18.89
CA LYS A 270 -2.29 14.96 -18.70
C LYS A 270 -1.86 15.77 -19.93
N LYS A 271 -0.76 15.40 -20.59
CA LYS A 271 -0.33 16.05 -21.85
C LYS A 271 -1.37 15.88 -22.96
N ILE A 272 -1.99 14.70 -23.06
CA ILE A 272 -3.05 14.44 -24.03
C ILE A 272 -4.29 15.30 -23.71
N SER A 273 -4.63 15.45 -22.43
CA SER A 273 -5.69 16.33 -21.96
C SER A 273 -5.44 17.79 -22.31
N GLU A 274 -4.22 18.28 -22.10
CA GLU A 274 -3.79 19.64 -22.48
C GLU A 274 -3.89 19.86 -24.01
N TYR A 275 -3.52 18.87 -24.82
CA TYR A 275 -3.70 18.93 -26.27
C TYR A 275 -5.17 19.03 -26.67
N TYR A 276 -6.07 18.24 -26.07
CA TYR A 276 -7.50 18.32 -26.37
C TYR A 276 -8.14 19.66 -25.97
N ALA A 277 -7.55 20.38 -25.03
CA ALA A 277 -7.96 21.74 -24.66
C ALA A 277 -7.37 22.83 -25.56
N SER A 278 -6.46 22.49 -26.48
CA SER A 278 -5.77 23.45 -27.35
C SER A 278 -6.61 23.94 -28.52
N GLU A 279 -6.25 25.11 -29.05
CA GLU A 279 -6.85 25.64 -30.29
C GLU A 279 -6.57 24.74 -31.51
N ASP A 280 -5.45 24.01 -31.51
CA ASP A 280 -5.07 23.16 -32.64
C ASP A 280 -6.02 21.97 -32.77
N PHE A 281 -6.39 21.33 -31.66
CA PHE A 281 -7.43 20.31 -31.67
C PHE A 281 -8.79 20.88 -32.08
N ALA A 282 -9.14 22.09 -31.64
CA ALA A 282 -10.40 22.74 -32.03
C ALA A 282 -10.50 22.98 -33.55
N LYS A 283 -9.39 23.38 -34.22
CA LYS A 283 -9.34 23.55 -35.68
C LYS A 283 -9.54 22.22 -36.41
N ILE A 284 -8.92 21.14 -35.95
CA ILE A 284 -9.11 19.80 -36.53
C ILE A 284 -10.58 19.38 -36.39
N LYS A 285 -11.17 19.59 -35.21
CA LYS A 285 -12.57 19.27 -34.96
C LYS A 285 -13.53 20.01 -35.90
N GLU A 286 -13.28 21.29 -36.16
CA GLU A 286 -14.08 22.05 -37.13
C GLU A 286 -13.88 21.55 -38.57
N THR A 287 -12.65 21.19 -38.92
CA THR A 287 -12.32 20.65 -40.26
C THR A 287 -13.06 19.34 -40.54
N CYS A 288 -13.17 18.48 -39.53
CA CYS A 288 -13.88 17.19 -39.64
C CYS A 288 -15.41 17.30 -39.49
N ARG A 289 -15.97 18.47 -39.17
CA ARG A 289 -17.40 18.63 -38.81
C ARG A 289 -18.37 18.04 -39.84
N LEU A 290 -18.12 18.25 -41.13
CA LEU A 290 -18.98 17.73 -42.21
C LEU A 290 -18.95 16.20 -42.32
N LEU A 291 -17.80 15.58 -42.06
CA LEU A 291 -17.67 14.12 -42.01
C LEU A 291 -18.40 13.55 -40.79
N THR A 292 -18.28 14.22 -39.64
CA THR A 292 -19.00 13.86 -38.42
C THR A 292 -20.52 13.93 -38.62
N GLU A 293 -21.00 14.98 -39.29
CA GLU A 293 -22.43 15.17 -39.56
C GLU A 293 -23.00 14.08 -40.47
N SER A 294 -22.29 13.69 -41.52
CA SER A 294 -22.75 12.63 -42.44
C SER A 294 -22.78 11.24 -41.80
N GLN A 295 -21.98 11.02 -40.75
CA GLN A 295 -21.86 9.75 -40.03
C GLN A 295 -22.68 9.69 -38.73
N LYS A 296 -23.39 10.78 -38.39
CA LYS A 296 -24.07 10.95 -37.10
C LYS A 296 -25.06 9.82 -36.80
N GLU A 297 -25.93 9.47 -37.75
CA GLU A 297 -26.95 8.43 -37.56
C GLU A 297 -26.31 7.06 -37.30
N PHE A 298 -25.26 6.72 -38.04
CA PHE A 298 -24.48 5.51 -37.81
C PHE A 298 -23.84 5.51 -36.42
N ASN A 299 -23.21 6.62 -36.03
CA ASN A 299 -22.57 6.73 -34.71
C ASN A 299 -23.58 6.61 -33.57
N GLU A 300 -24.77 7.20 -33.70
CA GLU A 300 -25.87 7.08 -32.72
C GLU A 300 -26.34 5.62 -32.61
N TYR A 301 -26.52 4.94 -33.74
CA TYR A 301 -26.88 3.52 -33.79
C TYR A 301 -25.85 2.63 -33.09
N ILE A 302 -24.55 2.80 -33.37
CA ILE A 302 -23.50 2.02 -32.72
C ILE A 302 -23.43 2.27 -31.21
N ASN A 303 -23.60 3.53 -30.77
CA ASN A 303 -23.64 3.87 -29.35
C ASN A 303 -24.86 3.24 -28.65
N GLU A 304 -26.02 3.16 -29.30
CA GLU A 304 -27.20 2.46 -28.77
C GLU A 304 -26.93 0.96 -28.62
N LYS A 305 -26.32 0.35 -29.64
CA LYS A 305 -25.95 -1.08 -29.66
C LYS A 305 -24.93 -1.44 -28.58
N ALA A 306 -23.89 -0.61 -28.41
CA ALA A 306 -22.91 -0.76 -27.33
C ALA A 306 -23.56 -0.68 -25.93
N LYS A 307 -24.52 0.24 -25.71
CA LYS A 307 -25.26 0.33 -24.44
C LYS A 307 -26.18 -0.87 -24.20
N ALA A 308 -26.86 -1.34 -25.25
CA ALA A 308 -27.68 -2.55 -25.16
C ALA A 308 -26.83 -3.76 -24.75
N PHE A 309 -25.63 -3.88 -25.32
CA PHE A 309 -24.66 -4.89 -24.96
C PHE A 309 -24.24 -4.82 -23.48
N GLU A 310 -23.89 -3.64 -22.96
CA GLU A 310 -23.55 -3.47 -21.54
C GLU A 310 -24.70 -3.88 -20.61
N SER A 311 -25.95 -3.60 -20.99
CA SER A 311 -27.12 -3.98 -20.20
C SER A 311 -27.33 -5.49 -20.10
N LEU A 312 -26.85 -6.26 -21.08
CA LEU A 312 -26.93 -7.73 -21.10
C LEU A 312 -25.91 -8.40 -20.17
N PHE A 313 -24.77 -7.73 -19.90
CA PHE A 313 -23.66 -8.28 -19.11
C PHE A 313 -23.50 -7.68 -17.70
N GLY A 314 -24.37 -6.75 -17.31
CA GLY A 314 -24.28 -6.11 -15.99
C GLY A 314 -23.09 -5.16 -15.87
N THR A 315 -23.21 -4.20 -14.96
CA THR A 315 -22.17 -3.17 -14.75
C THR A 315 -20.98 -3.73 -13.98
N ARG A 316 -19.77 -3.39 -14.43
CA ARG A 316 -18.53 -3.68 -13.68
C ARG A 316 -18.63 -3.07 -12.28
N VAL A 317 -18.24 -3.83 -11.26
CA VAL A 317 -18.32 -3.38 -9.86
C VAL A 317 -16.92 -3.02 -9.38
N VAL A 318 -16.76 -1.81 -8.86
CA VAL A 318 -15.52 -1.40 -8.17
C VAL A 318 -15.47 -2.10 -6.82
N ARG A 319 -14.39 -2.84 -6.56
CA ARG A 319 -14.12 -3.50 -5.28
C ARG A 319 -12.68 -3.21 -4.83
N ASN A 320 -12.44 -3.31 -3.53
CA ASN A 320 -11.08 -3.31 -3.01
C ASN A 320 -10.44 -4.66 -3.37
N GLU A 321 -9.33 -4.64 -4.13
CA GLU A 321 -8.66 -5.87 -4.60
C GLU A 321 -7.70 -6.41 -3.52
N THR A 322 -6.97 -5.54 -2.82
CA THR A 322 -6.06 -5.94 -1.74
C THR A 322 -6.76 -5.94 -0.38
N GLN A 323 -7.55 -6.98 -0.11
CA GLN A 323 -7.81 -7.39 1.28
C GLN A 323 -6.64 -8.27 1.73
N ILE A 324 -5.59 -7.65 2.24
CA ILE A 324 -4.46 -8.38 2.83
C ILE A 324 -4.75 -8.53 4.33
N GLU A 325 -4.66 -9.75 4.86
CA GLU A 325 -4.53 -9.98 6.30
C GLU A 325 -3.13 -9.54 6.75
N ASP A 326 -2.90 -8.22 6.75
CA ASP A 326 -1.73 -7.65 7.40
C ASP A 326 -2.01 -7.67 8.90
N VAL A 327 -1.28 -8.52 9.62
CA VAL A 327 -1.37 -8.66 11.08
C VAL A 327 -1.25 -7.31 11.80
N ASN A 328 -0.65 -6.30 11.16
CA ASN A 328 -0.47 -4.96 11.69
C ASN A 328 -1.16 -3.83 10.91
N ASN A 329 -1.95 -4.13 9.85
CA ASN A 329 -2.70 -3.14 9.06
C ASN A 329 -1.86 -1.96 8.49
N TYR A 330 -0.60 -2.20 8.12
CA TYR A 330 0.25 -1.14 7.55
C TYR A 330 -0.13 -0.79 6.12
N ILE A 331 -0.70 -1.70 5.35
CA ILE A 331 -0.94 -1.51 3.90
C ILE A 331 -2.37 -1.09 3.60
N ARG A 332 -2.52 -0.01 2.83
CA ARG A 332 -3.83 0.52 2.42
C ARG A 332 -4.45 -0.29 1.29
N PRO A 333 -5.79 -0.40 1.24
CA PRO A 333 -6.48 -1.12 0.17
C PRO A 333 -6.40 -0.35 -1.15
N TYR A 334 -6.09 -1.07 -2.21
CA TYR A 334 -6.17 -0.55 -3.58
C TYR A 334 -7.55 -0.86 -4.19
N GLN A 335 -8.16 0.15 -4.82
CA GLN A 335 -9.50 0.04 -5.39
C GLN A 335 -9.42 -0.28 -6.87
N LYS A 336 -10.08 -1.34 -7.35
CA LYS A 336 -10.08 -1.72 -8.77
C LYS A 336 -11.47 -2.10 -9.26
N SER A 337 -11.73 -1.84 -10.53
CA SER A 337 -12.92 -2.36 -11.21
C SER A 337 -12.69 -3.82 -11.60
N ILE A 338 -13.47 -4.73 -11.02
CA ILE A 338 -13.41 -6.16 -11.35
C ILE A 338 -14.55 -6.50 -12.31
N THR A 339 -14.32 -7.44 -13.24
CA THR A 339 -15.40 -7.98 -14.07
C THR A 339 -16.45 -8.65 -13.17
N PRO A 340 -17.76 -8.41 -13.38
CA PRO A 340 -18.79 -8.97 -12.52
C PRO A 340 -18.85 -10.50 -12.60
N PHE A 341 -18.22 -11.10 -13.62
CA PHE A 341 -18.14 -12.54 -13.90
C PHE A 341 -16.89 -13.21 -13.33
N THR A 342 -16.47 -12.85 -12.12
CA THR A 342 -15.38 -13.54 -11.43
C THR A 342 -15.93 -14.56 -10.43
N ALA A 343 -15.52 -15.82 -10.54
CA ALA A 343 -15.80 -16.87 -9.56
C ALA A 343 -14.52 -17.25 -8.80
N GLU A 344 -14.58 -17.18 -7.47
CA GLU A 344 -13.54 -17.72 -6.59
C GLU A 344 -13.81 -19.20 -6.33
N VAL A 345 -12.80 -20.05 -6.56
CA VAL A 345 -12.95 -21.50 -6.51
C VAL A 345 -11.78 -22.17 -5.80
N SER A 346 -12.00 -23.40 -5.30
CA SER A 346 -10.92 -24.21 -4.70
C SER A 346 -9.91 -24.66 -5.76
N SER A 347 -8.71 -25.07 -5.35
CA SER A 347 -7.68 -25.58 -6.26
C SER A 347 -8.16 -26.77 -7.12
N THR A 348 -8.99 -27.65 -6.56
CA THR A 348 -9.53 -28.83 -7.27
C THR A 348 -10.55 -28.43 -8.32
N VAL A 349 -11.43 -27.49 -7.97
CA VAL A 349 -12.40 -26.91 -8.89
C VAL A 349 -11.69 -26.11 -9.98
N PHE A 350 -10.65 -25.34 -9.64
CA PHE A 350 -9.86 -24.57 -10.60
C PHE A 350 -9.31 -25.48 -11.71
N GLY A 351 -8.63 -26.58 -11.35
CA GLY A 351 -8.10 -27.52 -12.33
C GLY A 351 -9.19 -28.21 -13.15
N SER A 352 -10.36 -28.47 -12.57
CA SER A 352 -11.48 -29.08 -13.30
C SER A 352 -12.15 -28.09 -14.27
N ALA A 353 -12.27 -26.83 -13.86
CA ALA A 353 -12.81 -25.74 -14.67
C ALA A 353 -11.87 -25.38 -15.83
N GLU A 354 -10.54 -25.45 -15.61
CA GLU A 354 -9.53 -25.26 -16.66
C GLU A 354 -9.66 -26.31 -17.78
N ASN A 355 -10.05 -27.54 -17.43
CA ASN A 355 -10.27 -28.62 -18.40
C ASN A 355 -11.67 -28.64 -19.05
N ASN A 356 -12.70 -28.15 -18.35
CA ASN A 356 -14.09 -28.13 -18.83
C ASN A 356 -14.72 -26.72 -18.63
N PRO A 357 -14.22 -25.69 -19.34
CA PRO A 357 -14.53 -24.29 -19.03
C PRO A 357 -16.02 -23.96 -19.12
N ILE A 358 -16.69 -24.31 -20.22
CA ILE A 358 -18.11 -23.97 -20.44
C ILE A 358 -19.04 -24.68 -19.45
N GLU A 359 -18.73 -25.93 -19.09
CA GLU A 359 -19.52 -26.66 -18.08
C GLU A 359 -19.46 -25.94 -16.71
N TYR A 360 -18.28 -25.47 -16.32
CA TYR A 360 -18.11 -24.74 -15.07
C TYR A 360 -18.68 -23.31 -15.14
N VAL A 361 -18.66 -22.66 -16.32
CA VAL A 361 -19.42 -21.41 -16.54
C VAL A 361 -20.91 -21.64 -16.26
N ILE A 362 -21.51 -22.72 -16.78
CA ILE A 362 -22.91 -23.05 -16.50
C ILE A 362 -23.12 -23.28 -15.00
N LYS A 363 -22.26 -24.09 -14.37
CA LYS A 363 -22.39 -24.44 -12.95
C LYS A 363 -22.39 -23.22 -12.03
N TYR A 364 -21.53 -22.23 -12.32
CA TYR A 364 -21.33 -21.07 -11.45
C TYR A 364 -22.20 -19.86 -11.82
N PHE A 365 -22.39 -19.59 -13.11
CA PHE A 365 -23.07 -18.37 -13.58
C PHE A 365 -24.49 -18.64 -14.11
N TYR A 366 -24.82 -19.89 -14.43
CA TYR A 366 -26.14 -20.32 -14.92
C TYR A 366 -26.68 -21.46 -14.05
N SER A 367 -26.71 -21.28 -12.73
CA SER A 367 -27.12 -22.34 -11.79
C SER A 367 -28.63 -22.63 -11.80
N ASN A 368 -29.46 -21.66 -12.22
CA ASN A 368 -30.92 -21.77 -12.18
C ASN A 368 -31.51 -22.26 -13.51
N LYS A 369 -31.85 -23.56 -13.57
CA LYS A 369 -32.47 -24.21 -14.74
C LYS A 369 -33.77 -23.56 -15.22
N SER A 370 -34.55 -22.94 -14.33
CA SER A 370 -35.80 -22.30 -14.73
C SER A 370 -35.57 -21.05 -15.58
N GLN A 371 -34.36 -20.47 -15.53
CA GLN A 371 -33.98 -19.27 -16.28
C GLN A 371 -33.27 -19.58 -17.60
N TYR A 372 -32.93 -20.85 -17.88
CA TYR A 372 -32.14 -21.21 -19.07
C TYR A 372 -32.76 -20.68 -20.35
N LYS A 373 -34.08 -20.73 -20.49
CA LYS A 373 -34.76 -20.17 -21.66
C LYS A 373 -34.46 -18.67 -21.85
N ASN A 374 -34.68 -17.87 -20.81
CA ASN A 374 -34.41 -16.43 -20.86
C ASN A 374 -32.92 -16.13 -21.07
N GLN A 375 -32.05 -16.95 -20.48
CA GLN A 375 -30.61 -16.82 -20.60
C GLN A 375 -30.12 -17.17 -22.01
N ILE A 376 -30.64 -18.22 -22.64
CA ILE A 376 -30.37 -18.59 -24.02
C ILE A 376 -30.85 -17.49 -24.97
N ASP A 377 -32.08 -16.97 -24.78
CA ASP A 377 -32.61 -15.87 -25.59
C ASP A 377 -31.68 -14.64 -25.51
N LYS A 378 -31.17 -14.30 -24.32
CA LYS A 378 -30.19 -13.23 -24.13
C LYS A 378 -28.84 -13.52 -24.79
N LEU A 379 -28.35 -14.75 -24.73
CA LEU A 379 -27.10 -15.16 -25.39
C LEU A 379 -27.21 -15.12 -26.92
N ARG A 380 -28.39 -15.39 -27.48
CA ARG A 380 -28.66 -15.25 -28.92
C ARG A 380 -28.66 -13.79 -29.36
N ILE A 381 -29.36 -12.93 -28.63
CA ILE A 381 -29.33 -11.47 -28.86
C ILE A 381 -27.88 -10.98 -28.78
N LEU A 382 -27.15 -11.41 -27.75
CA LEU A 382 -25.74 -11.10 -27.60
C LEU A 382 -24.90 -11.49 -28.83
N LEU A 383 -25.10 -12.70 -29.36
CA LEU A 383 -24.36 -13.17 -30.54
C LEU A 383 -24.60 -12.24 -31.75
N GLU A 384 -25.86 -11.87 -32.00
CA GLU A 384 -26.25 -10.94 -33.06
C GLU A 384 -25.64 -9.54 -32.86
N GLU A 385 -25.65 -9.04 -31.61
CA GLU A 385 -25.06 -7.74 -31.26
C GLU A 385 -23.53 -7.74 -31.40
N LEU A 386 -22.84 -8.83 -31.05
CA LEU A 386 -21.39 -8.98 -31.27
C LEU A 386 -21.02 -8.95 -32.74
N GLU A 387 -21.75 -9.69 -33.57
CA GLU A 387 -21.54 -9.71 -35.02
C GLU A 387 -21.73 -8.30 -35.60
N THR A 388 -22.81 -7.62 -35.21
CA THR A 388 -23.09 -6.22 -35.61
C THR A 388 -21.96 -5.28 -35.20
N LEU A 389 -21.45 -5.38 -33.96
CA LEU A 389 -20.36 -4.54 -33.47
C LEU A 389 -19.02 -4.84 -34.17
N LYS A 390 -18.76 -6.10 -34.56
CA LYS A 390 -17.57 -6.47 -35.35
C LYS A 390 -17.62 -5.89 -36.75
N GLU A 391 -18.76 -5.98 -37.43
CA GLU A 391 -18.96 -5.35 -38.75
C GLU A 391 -18.82 -3.82 -38.65
N ALA A 392 -19.41 -3.22 -37.61
CA ALA A 392 -19.29 -1.80 -37.36
C ALA A 392 -17.84 -1.34 -37.12
N LYS A 393 -17.00 -2.17 -36.46
CA LYS A 393 -15.58 -1.87 -36.28
C LYS A 393 -14.87 -1.67 -37.63
N ILE A 394 -15.14 -2.55 -38.61
CA ILE A 394 -14.58 -2.45 -39.96
C ILE A 394 -15.00 -1.13 -40.63
N ILE A 395 -16.27 -0.75 -40.49
CA ILE A 395 -16.79 0.51 -41.04
C ILE A 395 -16.14 1.72 -40.37
N ILE A 396 -16.00 1.71 -39.04
CA ILE A 396 -15.34 2.77 -38.28
C ILE A 396 -13.87 2.91 -38.72
N ASP A 397 -13.16 1.81 -38.93
CA ASP A 397 -11.77 1.83 -39.39
C ASP A 397 -11.64 2.43 -40.81
N ASN A 398 -12.61 2.17 -41.70
CA ASN A 398 -12.68 2.86 -42.99
C ASN A 398 -12.90 4.37 -42.82
N TYR A 399 -13.79 4.79 -41.91
CA TYR A 399 -13.97 6.22 -41.63
C TYR A 399 -12.72 6.85 -41.03
N LYS A 400 -11.98 6.17 -40.16
CA LYS A 400 -10.68 6.67 -39.67
C LYS A 400 -9.71 6.93 -40.83
N ALA A 401 -9.68 6.04 -41.82
CA ALA A 401 -8.85 6.22 -43.02
C ALA A 401 -9.26 7.47 -43.83
N ASP A 402 -10.57 7.78 -43.93
CA ASP A 402 -11.05 9.01 -44.55
C ASP A 402 -10.62 10.25 -43.75
N TYR A 403 -10.76 10.22 -42.42
CA TYR A 403 -10.35 11.33 -41.55
C TYR A 403 -8.85 11.64 -41.66
N ASN A 404 -8.02 10.61 -41.77
CA ASN A 404 -6.56 10.75 -41.93
C ASN A 404 -6.15 11.57 -43.16
N GLN A 405 -7.02 11.73 -44.16
CA GLN A 405 -6.74 12.58 -45.33
C GLN A 405 -6.82 14.09 -45.00
N TYR A 406 -7.59 14.46 -43.98
CA TYR A 406 -7.89 15.85 -43.62
C TYR A 406 -7.15 16.31 -42.37
N ILE A 407 -6.71 15.36 -41.54
CA ILE A 407 -6.03 15.63 -40.28
C ILE A 407 -4.55 15.92 -40.55
N GLN A 408 -4.08 17.08 -40.07
CA GLN A 408 -2.68 17.48 -40.16
C GLN A 408 -2.15 17.91 -38.79
N ASN A 409 -0.84 17.75 -38.57
CA ASN A 409 -0.11 18.24 -37.40
C ASN A 409 -0.59 17.71 -36.03
N VAL A 410 -1.17 16.50 -35.98
CA VAL A 410 -1.48 15.85 -34.70
C VAL A 410 -0.18 15.34 -34.07
N PRO A 411 0.09 15.66 -32.79
CA PRO A 411 1.24 15.10 -32.10
C PRO A 411 1.19 13.58 -32.04
N THR A 412 2.30 12.91 -32.37
CA THR A 412 2.38 11.44 -32.43
C THR A 412 1.99 10.78 -31.11
N TYR A 413 2.35 11.38 -29.97
CA TYR A 413 2.02 10.85 -28.66
C TYR A 413 0.52 10.75 -28.39
N VAL A 414 -0.33 11.56 -29.06
CA VAL A 414 -1.79 11.50 -28.91
C VAL A 414 -2.32 10.26 -29.60
N ILE A 415 -1.89 10.00 -30.83
CA ILE A 415 -2.30 8.82 -31.60
C ILE A 415 -1.75 7.54 -30.95
N GLU A 416 -0.47 7.52 -30.58
CA GLU A 416 0.17 6.35 -29.96
C GLU A 416 -0.47 5.93 -28.63
N ASN A 417 -1.02 6.89 -27.86
CA ASN A 417 -1.51 6.62 -26.50
C ASN A 417 -3.04 6.71 -26.37
N ASP A 418 -3.75 7.39 -27.27
CA ASP A 418 -5.20 7.63 -27.21
C ASP A 418 -5.87 7.72 -28.60
N GLU A 419 -5.46 6.89 -29.57
CA GLU A 419 -6.06 6.90 -30.91
C GLU A 419 -7.60 6.86 -30.88
N ASN A 420 -8.17 5.92 -30.12
CA ASN A 420 -9.61 5.77 -30.00
C ASN A 420 -10.26 7.01 -29.36
N GLY A 421 -9.69 7.56 -28.27
CA GLY A 421 -10.23 8.77 -27.63
C GLY A 421 -10.13 10.00 -28.54
N PHE A 422 -9.09 10.10 -29.35
CA PHE A 422 -8.91 11.15 -30.34
C PHE A 422 -10.06 11.16 -31.36
N TYR A 423 -10.32 10.03 -32.02
CA TYR A 423 -11.42 9.91 -32.98
C TYR A 423 -12.79 10.07 -32.34
N SER A 424 -12.98 9.56 -31.12
CA SER A 424 -14.21 9.77 -30.35
C SER A 424 -14.53 11.25 -30.16
N ARG A 425 -13.51 12.08 -29.88
CA ARG A 425 -13.67 13.53 -29.67
C ARG A 425 -13.93 14.31 -30.97
N LEU A 426 -13.56 13.74 -32.11
CA LEU A 426 -13.97 14.21 -33.44
C LEU A 426 -15.40 13.78 -33.79
N GLY A 427 -16.01 12.92 -32.98
CA GLY A 427 -17.42 12.51 -33.09
C GLY A 427 -17.65 11.17 -33.78
N LEU A 428 -16.60 10.39 -34.03
CA LEU A 428 -16.72 8.99 -34.46
C LEU A 428 -17.18 8.12 -33.28
N ALA A 429 -18.04 7.14 -33.57
CA ALA A 429 -18.32 6.10 -32.59
C ALA A 429 -17.07 5.29 -32.29
N VAL A 430 -16.89 4.93 -31.03
CA VAL A 430 -15.80 4.06 -30.58
C VAL A 430 -16.40 2.86 -29.90
N ILE A 431 -15.99 1.69 -30.37
CA ILE A 431 -16.33 0.41 -29.76
C ILE A 431 -15.16 0.06 -28.86
N ASP A 432 -15.37 0.11 -27.54
CA ASP A 432 -14.37 -0.34 -26.57
C ASP A 432 -14.03 -1.81 -26.84
N GLU A 433 -12.75 -2.14 -27.03
CA GLU A 433 -12.34 -3.53 -27.23
C GLU A 433 -12.71 -4.42 -26.05
N ALA A 434 -12.88 -3.84 -24.85
CA ALA A 434 -13.31 -4.58 -23.68
C ALA A 434 -14.80 -5.00 -23.74
N ILE A 435 -15.62 -4.36 -24.58
CA ILE A 435 -16.98 -4.81 -24.92
C ILE A 435 -16.91 -6.03 -25.84
N LEU A 436 -15.97 -6.05 -26.78
CA LEU A 436 -15.80 -7.18 -27.70
C LEU A 436 -15.14 -8.41 -27.04
N ASN A 437 -14.45 -8.19 -25.91
CA ASN A 437 -13.67 -9.21 -25.19
C ASN A 437 -14.25 -9.51 -23.80
N VAL A 438 -15.58 -9.66 -23.67
CA VAL A 438 -16.18 -10.08 -22.40
C VAL A 438 -15.68 -11.47 -22.02
N GLU A 439 -15.28 -11.65 -20.77
CA GLU A 439 -14.75 -12.92 -20.27
C GLU A 439 -15.33 -13.31 -18.91
N TYR A 440 -15.53 -14.62 -18.72
CA TYR A 440 -15.75 -15.23 -17.41
C TYR A 440 -14.39 -15.59 -16.81
N ARG A 441 -14.17 -15.24 -15.55
CA ARG A 441 -12.87 -15.44 -14.90
C ARG A 441 -13.00 -16.36 -13.69
N PHE A 442 -12.14 -17.37 -13.62
CA PHE A 442 -11.99 -18.22 -12.45
C PHE A 442 -10.71 -17.87 -11.73
N THR A 443 -10.79 -17.70 -10.42
CA THR A 443 -9.66 -17.33 -9.57
C THR A 443 -9.53 -18.33 -8.42
N TYR A 444 -8.28 -18.68 -8.11
CA TYR A 444 -7.94 -19.49 -6.96
C TYR A 444 -6.83 -18.79 -6.17
N THR A 445 -7.07 -18.62 -4.88
CA THR A 445 -6.08 -18.16 -3.91
C THR A 445 -5.92 -19.23 -2.85
N SER A 446 -4.69 -19.68 -2.61
CA SER A 446 -4.40 -20.64 -1.54
C SER A 446 -4.71 -20.06 -0.15
N ASN A 447 -5.01 -20.93 0.82
CA ASN A 447 -5.37 -20.52 2.19
C ASN A 447 -4.32 -19.62 2.90
N GLY A 448 -3.07 -19.62 2.44
CA GLY A 448 -2.00 -18.76 2.97
C GLY A 448 -1.68 -17.54 2.11
N GLY A 449 -2.47 -17.23 1.07
CA GLY A 449 -2.25 -16.09 0.17
C GLY A 449 -1.02 -16.18 -0.73
N MET A 450 -0.26 -17.28 -0.68
CA MET A 450 1.07 -17.41 -1.30
C MET A 450 1.05 -17.83 -2.77
N ALA A 451 -0.10 -18.28 -3.27
CA ALA A 451 -0.29 -18.75 -4.63
C ALA A 451 -1.66 -18.30 -5.13
N GLN A 452 -1.65 -17.51 -6.20
CA GLN A 452 -2.83 -17.02 -6.90
C GLN A 452 -2.76 -17.51 -8.35
N ARG A 453 -3.82 -18.18 -8.80
CA ARG A 453 -3.99 -18.60 -10.20
C ARG A 453 -5.28 -18.01 -10.75
N SER A 454 -5.27 -17.65 -12.02
CA SER A 454 -6.48 -17.23 -12.72
C SER A 454 -6.44 -17.68 -14.17
N PHE A 455 -7.61 -17.99 -14.72
CA PHE A 455 -7.80 -18.14 -16.16
C PHE A 455 -9.14 -17.53 -16.56
N SER A 456 -9.23 -17.11 -17.82
CA SER A 456 -10.40 -16.45 -18.38
C SER A 456 -10.94 -17.23 -19.57
N ILE A 457 -12.27 -17.27 -19.69
CA ILE A 457 -12.99 -17.83 -20.82
C ILE A 457 -13.59 -16.65 -21.60
N PRO A 458 -13.03 -16.28 -22.77
CA PRO A 458 -13.58 -15.21 -23.57
C PRO A 458 -14.92 -15.63 -24.19
N MET A 459 -15.90 -14.74 -24.23
CA MET A 459 -17.19 -14.97 -24.88
C MET A 459 -17.09 -14.67 -26.38
N THR A 460 -16.27 -15.46 -27.07
CA THR A 460 -16.23 -15.50 -28.54
C THR A 460 -17.53 -16.09 -29.09
N GLU A 461 -17.79 -15.89 -30.38
CA GLU A 461 -18.94 -16.49 -31.07
C GLU A 461 -19.01 -18.01 -30.82
N ASP A 462 -17.89 -18.71 -31.00
CA ASP A 462 -17.80 -20.16 -30.76
C ASP A 462 -18.16 -20.55 -29.32
N ASN A 463 -17.63 -19.82 -28.33
CA ASN A 463 -17.90 -20.12 -26.92
C ASN A 463 -19.34 -19.80 -26.52
N ILE A 464 -19.94 -18.75 -27.10
CA ILE A 464 -21.36 -18.43 -26.88
C ILE A 464 -22.25 -19.51 -27.51
N VAL A 465 -21.94 -19.95 -28.73
CA VAL A 465 -22.66 -21.05 -29.40
C VAL A 465 -22.53 -22.35 -28.61
N GLU A 466 -21.35 -22.69 -28.12
CA GLU A 466 -21.14 -23.86 -27.27
C GLU A 466 -21.94 -23.75 -25.95
N LEU A 467 -21.92 -22.59 -25.30
CA LEU A 467 -22.68 -22.33 -24.08
C LEU A 467 -24.19 -22.48 -24.30
N ILE A 468 -24.72 -21.91 -25.39
CA ILE A 468 -26.13 -22.09 -25.79
C ILE A 468 -26.44 -23.57 -25.96
N HIS A 469 -25.64 -24.30 -26.73
CA HIS A 469 -25.86 -25.73 -26.99
C HIS A 469 -25.82 -26.56 -25.69
N GLN A 470 -24.88 -26.29 -24.79
CA GLN A 470 -24.82 -26.99 -23.50
C GLN A 470 -25.99 -26.66 -22.56
N LEU A 471 -26.51 -25.42 -22.59
CA LEU A 471 -27.72 -25.03 -21.86
C LEU A 471 -28.97 -25.70 -22.47
N GLU A 472 -29.08 -25.73 -23.80
CA GLU A 472 -30.16 -26.40 -24.55
C GLU A 472 -30.20 -27.91 -24.28
N ASN A 473 -29.05 -28.58 -24.24
CA ASN A 473 -28.95 -30.01 -23.90
C ASN A 473 -29.41 -30.33 -22.48
N LYS A 474 -29.41 -29.35 -21.58
CA LYS A 474 -29.92 -29.47 -20.21
C LYS A 474 -31.43 -29.17 -20.12
N LEU A 475 -32.08 -28.72 -21.20
CA LEU A 475 -33.54 -28.56 -21.31
C LEU A 475 -34.21 -29.90 -21.68
N THR A 476 -35.49 -30.07 -21.30
CA THR A 476 -36.22 -31.32 -21.54
C THR A 476 -36.56 -31.54 -23.03
N LYS A 477 -36.70 -32.81 -23.47
CA LYS A 477 -37.05 -33.18 -24.87
C LYS A 477 -38.27 -32.46 -25.45
N ALA A 478 -39.26 -32.11 -24.62
CA ALA A 478 -40.45 -31.38 -25.04
C ALA A 478 -40.15 -29.90 -25.39
N GLN A 479 -39.18 -29.30 -24.70
CA GLN A 479 -38.73 -27.94 -24.91
C GLN A 479 -37.91 -27.82 -26.22
N VAL A 480 -36.97 -28.75 -26.42
CA VAL A 480 -36.15 -28.86 -27.65
C VAL A 480 -37.04 -29.01 -28.89
N ALA A 481 -38.10 -29.81 -28.80
CA ALA A 481 -39.04 -29.97 -29.92
C ALA A 481 -39.86 -28.70 -30.25
N LYS A 482 -40.01 -27.78 -29.30
CA LYS A 482 -40.66 -26.49 -29.53
C LYS A 482 -39.70 -25.50 -30.19
N GLU A 483 -38.43 -25.52 -29.80
CA GLU A 483 -37.37 -24.65 -30.33
C GLU A 483 -36.99 -25.01 -31.77
N GLN A 484 -36.82 -26.30 -32.08
CA GLN A 484 -36.61 -26.74 -33.46
C GLN A 484 -37.73 -26.24 -34.39
N ARG A 485 -38.98 -26.27 -33.92
CA ARG A 485 -40.10 -25.70 -34.70
C ARG A 485 -40.05 -24.18 -34.80
N ALA A 486 -39.46 -23.48 -33.84
CA ALA A 486 -39.29 -22.02 -33.85
C ALA A 486 -38.13 -21.55 -34.75
N LEU A 487 -37.07 -22.36 -34.89
CA LEU A 487 -35.97 -22.13 -35.86
C LEU A 487 -36.47 -22.14 -37.32
N MET A 488 -37.66 -22.69 -37.57
CA MET A 488 -38.32 -22.61 -38.86
C MET A 488 -38.87 -21.20 -39.12
N THR A 489 -37.97 -20.29 -39.50
CA THR A 489 -38.30 -18.91 -39.88
C THR A 489 -38.89 -18.83 -41.28
N THR A 490 -39.55 -17.71 -41.62
CA THR A 490 -40.04 -17.46 -42.99
C THR A 490 -38.89 -17.39 -44.00
N LYS A 491 -37.73 -16.83 -43.59
CA LYS A 491 -36.51 -16.77 -44.42
C LYS A 491 -36.02 -18.18 -44.77
N LEU A 492 -35.89 -19.05 -43.77
CA LEU A 492 -35.50 -20.46 -43.97
C LEU A 492 -36.53 -21.20 -44.84
N ARG A 493 -37.84 -21.02 -44.59
CA ARG A 493 -38.88 -21.64 -45.44
C ARG A 493 -38.76 -21.25 -46.91
N ASN A 494 -38.52 -19.96 -47.19
CA ASN A 494 -38.39 -19.47 -48.55
C ASN A 494 -37.09 -19.95 -49.21
N TYR A 495 -35.99 -19.98 -48.44
CA TYR A 495 -34.72 -20.53 -48.91
C TYR A 495 -34.86 -22.00 -49.32
N ILE A 496 -35.47 -22.85 -48.48
CA ILE A 496 -35.66 -24.27 -48.79
C ILE A 496 -36.58 -24.47 -50.00
N LYS A 497 -37.67 -23.69 -50.12
CA LYS A 497 -38.53 -23.72 -51.32
C LYS A 497 -37.77 -23.33 -52.58
N GLN A 498 -36.89 -22.34 -52.50
CA GLN A 498 -36.07 -21.90 -53.63
C GLN A 498 -35.02 -22.95 -54.01
N ARG A 499 -34.35 -23.56 -53.02
CA ARG A 499 -33.41 -24.68 -53.20
C ARG A 499 -34.08 -25.84 -53.93
N ASP A 500 -35.28 -26.20 -53.50
CA ASP A 500 -36.07 -27.30 -54.07
C ASP A 500 -36.86 -26.87 -55.33
N LYS A 501 -36.56 -25.69 -55.88
CA LYS A 501 -37.17 -25.14 -57.10
C LYS A 501 -38.71 -25.16 -57.07
N PHE A 502 -39.29 -24.86 -55.91
CA PHE A 502 -40.73 -24.89 -55.66
C PHE A 502 -41.41 -26.18 -56.16
N THR A 503 -40.74 -27.31 -55.92
CA THR A 503 -41.16 -28.64 -56.36
C THR A 503 -41.22 -29.57 -55.15
N CYS A 504 -42.22 -30.43 -55.09
CA CYS A 504 -42.34 -31.45 -54.05
C CYS A 504 -41.23 -32.49 -54.21
N CYS A 505 -40.35 -32.64 -53.21
CA CYS A 505 -39.24 -33.59 -53.22
C CYS A 505 -39.69 -35.06 -53.29
N GLN A 506 -40.95 -35.36 -52.96
CA GLN A 506 -41.46 -36.73 -52.93
C GLN A 506 -42.24 -37.14 -54.18
N CYS A 507 -43.07 -36.26 -54.76
CA CYS A 507 -43.90 -36.61 -55.92
C CYS A 507 -43.54 -35.86 -57.20
N GLY A 508 -42.59 -34.94 -57.17
CA GLY A 508 -42.14 -34.17 -58.33
C GLY A 508 -43.11 -33.08 -58.82
N ASN A 509 -44.31 -32.96 -58.25
CA ASN A 509 -45.27 -31.92 -58.63
C ASN A 509 -44.76 -30.52 -58.22
N SER A 510 -44.89 -29.53 -59.11
CA SER A 510 -44.35 -28.18 -58.94
C SER A 510 -45.41 -27.10 -59.13
N VAL A 511 -45.15 -25.91 -58.58
CA VAL A 511 -46.03 -24.74 -58.77
C VAL A 511 -46.09 -24.26 -60.22
N ASN A 512 -45.17 -24.69 -61.08
CA ASN A 512 -45.19 -24.36 -62.51
C ASN A 512 -46.23 -25.21 -63.25
N GLU A 513 -46.42 -26.46 -62.84
CA GLU A 513 -47.39 -27.39 -63.41
C GLU A 513 -48.78 -27.19 -62.81
N GLU A 514 -48.84 -26.94 -61.50
CA GLU A 514 -50.07 -26.65 -60.76
C GLU A 514 -49.93 -25.31 -60.00
N PRO A 515 -50.36 -24.17 -60.57
CA PRO A 515 -50.20 -22.84 -59.97
C PRO A 515 -50.80 -22.66 -58.56
N ASN A 516 -51.76 -23.51 -58.19
CA ASN A 516 -52.44 -23.48 -56.89
C ASN A 516 -51.92 -24.57 -55.92
N LEU A 517 -50.73 -25.14 -56.17
CA LEU A 517 -50.14 -26.18 -55.33
C LEU A 517 -49.58 -25.60 -54.02
N LEU A 518 -50.16 -26.00 -52.90
CA LEU A 518 -49.64 -25.64 -51.57
C LEU A 518 -48.42 -26.50 -51.22
N LEU A 519 -47.28 -25.84 -51.07
CA LEU A 519 -46.01 -26.42 -50.62
C LEU A 519 -45.68 -26.00 -49.18
N GLU A 520 -45.27 -26.98 -48.40
CA GLU A 520 -44.90 -26.87 -47.00
C GLU A 520 -43.48 -27.40 -46.80
N ILE A 521 -42.77 -26.86 -45.80
CA ILE A 521 -41.43 -27.36 -45.43
C ILE A 521 -41.61 -28.36 -44.29
N ASP A 522 -41.10 -29.56 -44.48
CA ASP A 522 -41.14 -30.64 -43.50
C ASP A 522 -39.74 -31.15 -43.18
N HIS A 523 -39.58 -31.74 -41.99
CA HIS A 523 -38.31 -32.34 -41.56
C HIS A 523 -38.22 -33.79 -42.03
N ILE A 524 -37.16 -34.16 -42.76
CA ILE A 524 -36.88 -35.54 -43.18
C ILE A 524 -36.90 -36.48 -41.97
N ILE A 525 -36.08 -36.17 -40.96
CA ILE A 525 -36.18 -36.74 -39.62
C ILE A 525 -37.08 -35.83 -38.79
N PRO A 526 -38.25 -36.30 -38.30
CA PRO A 526 -39.15 -35.47 -37.51
C PRO A 526 -38.51 -34.94 -36.23
N VAL A 527 -38.84 -33.70 -35.85
CA VAL A 527 -38.40 -33.08 -34.60
C VAL A 527 -38.73 -33.94 -33.37
N SER A 528 -39.87 -34.63 -33.37
CA SER A 528 -40.27 -35.54 -32.28
C SER A 528 -39.35 -36.76 -32.12
N LYS A 529 -38.52 -37.05 -33.12
CA LYS A 529 -37.52 -38.13 -33.14
C LYS A 529 -36.09 -37.59 -33.08
N GLY A 530 -35.90 -36.32 -32.72
CA GLY A 530 -34.59 -35.69 -32.58
C GLY A 530 -34.06 -35.04 -33.86
N GLY A 531 -34.89 -34.86 -34.90
CA GLY A 531 -34.48 -34.16 -36.10
C GLY A 531 -34.23 -32.66 -35.88
N LEU A 532 -33.14 -32.17 -36.46
CA LEU A 532 -32.71 -30.77 -36.38
C LEU A 532 -33.29 -29.93 -37.52
N THR A 533 -33.44 -28.63 -37.30
CA THR A 533 -33.95 -27.66 -38.28
C THR A 533 -32.77 -27.03 -39.01
N ILE A 534 -32.10 -27.87 -39.78
CA ILE A 534 -30.96 -27.54 -40.63
C ILE A 534 -31.32 -27.89 -42.07
N GLU A 535 -30.72 -27.21 -43.03
CA GLU A 535 -31.10 -27.32 -44.45
C GLU A 535 -31.13 -28.78 -44.94
N ASP A 536 -30.12 -29.57 -44.59
CA ASP A 536 -30.00 -30.98 -44.97
C ASP A 536 -31.11 -31.89 -44.44
N ASN A 537 -31.76 -31.50 -43.33
CA ASN A 537 -32.87 -32.25 -42.75
C ASN A 537 -34.23 -31.66 -43.12
N LEU A 538 -34.29 -30.65 -44.00
CA LEU A 538 -35.51 -30.02 -44.47
C LEU A 538 -35.79 -30.37 -45.93
N GLN A 539 -37.06 -30.52 -46.26
CA GLN A 539 -37.52 -30.79 -47.62
C GLN A 539 -38.84 -30.06 -47.91
N THR A 540 -39.04 -29.69 -49.17
CA THR A 540 -40.30 -29.14 -49.66
C THR A 540 -41.25 -30.27 -50.04
N LEU A 541 -42.41 -30.34 -49.41
CA LEU A 541 -43.47 -31.31 -49.71
C LEU A 541 -44.76 -30.62 -50.09
N CYS A 542 -45.54 -31.19 -51.01
CA CYS A 542 -46.92 -30.75 -51.20
C CYS A 542 -47.78 -31.19 -50.01
N TRP A 543 -48.87 -30.47 -49.76
CA TRP A 543 -49.75 -30.74 -48.62
C TRP A 543 -50.24 -32.21 -48.55
N LYS A 544 -50.39 -32.90 -49.70
CA LYS A 544 -50.76 -34.34 -49.75
C LYS A 544 -49.62 -35.23 -49.24
N CYS A 545 -48.40 -35.00 -49.74
CA CYS A 545 -47.21 -35.77 -49.34
C CYS A 545 -46.84 -35.48 -47.88
N ASN A 546 -46.86 -34.22 -47.44
CA ASN A 546 -46.59 -33.83 -46.06
C ASN A 546 -47.55 -34.51 -45.07
N ARG A 547 -48.86 -34.49 -45.38
CA ARG A 547 -49.89 -35.14 -44.57
C ARG A 547 -49.72 -36.66 -44.52
N SER A 548 -49.30 -37.29 -45.62
CA SER A 548 -49.05 -38.74 -45.70
C SER A 548 -47.83 -39.16 -44.88
N LYS A 549 -46.75 -38.36 -44.91
CA LYS A 549 -45.52 -38.59 -44.16
C LYS A 549 -45.72 -38.49 -42.64
N GLY A 550 -46.27 -37.37 -42.17
CA GLY A 550 -46.44 -37.12 -40.73
C GLY A 550 -45.14 -37.33 -39.94
N ALA A 551 -45.21 -38.04 -38.81
CA ALA A 551 -44.04 -38.33 -37.96
C ALA A 551 -43.24 -39.59 -38.39
N LYS A 552 -43.41 -40.07 -39.62
CA LYS A 552 -42.65 -41.19 -40.16
C LYS A 552 -41.32 -40.70 -40.77
N ILE A 553 -40.30 -41.54 -40.67
CA ILE A 553 -39.06 -41.38 -41.43
C ILE A 553 -39.27 -42.26 -42.65
N LEU A 554 -39.24 -41.67 -43.84
CA LEU A 554 -39.29 -42.41 -45.09
C LEU A 554 -37.86 -42.86 -45.36
N LEU A 555 -37.62 -44.17 -45.33
CA LEU A 555 -36.37 -44.78 -45.79
C LEU A 555 -36.61 -45.09 -47.27
N ASP A 556 -35.75 -44.57 -48.15
CA ASP A 556 -35.76 -44.95 -49.55
C ASP A 556 -35.28 -46.40 -49.65
N ASP A 557 -36.21 -47.33 -49.87
CA ASP A 557 -35.89 -48.60 -50.51
C ASP A 557 -35.89 -48.33 -52.03
N GLU A 558 -34.74 -48.60 -52.66
CA GLU A 558 -34.45 -48.62 -54.11
C GLU A 558 -33.93 -47.31 -54.75
N LEU A 559 -32.63 -47.36 -55.08
CA LEU A 559 -31.93 -46.52 -56.07
C LEU A 559 -31.94 -47.23 -57.43
#